data_AF-A0A0E1NKE2-F1
#
_entry.id   AF-A0A0E1NKE2-F1
#
_cell.length_a   1.000
_cell.length_b   1.000
_cell.length_c   1.000
_cell.angle_alpha   90.00
_cell.angle_beta   90.00
_cell.angle_gamma   90.00
#
_symmetry.space_group_name_H-M   'P 1'
#
loop_
_entity.id
_entity.type
_entity.pdbx_description
1 polymer ?
#
loop_
_entity_poly.entity_id
_entity_poly.type
_entity_poly.pdbx_seq_one_letter_code
_entity_poly.pdbx_strand_id
1 'polypeptide(L)' 'MSNPDFTTSADPETLANEVACLKATVTLLLKAIGQADAGKVILNIERSIADIEDTAQAEVFSNTLAQIKSGYRQ' A
#
# COMPACT_ATOMS: atom_id res chain seq x y z
N MET A 1 18.50 10.09 17.90
CA MET A 1 17.40 10.41 16.95
C MET A 1 16.14 9.82 17.56
N SER A 2 15.11 10.62 17.82
CA SER A 2 13.83 10.09 18.30
C SER A 2 13.23 9.20 17.23
N ASN A 3 12.89 7.96 17.56
CA ASN A 3 12.12 7.12 16.64
C ASN A 3 10.75 7.79 16.43
N PRO A 4 10.30 7.99 15.19
CA PRO A 4 8.95 8.43 14.92
C PRO A 4 7.95 7.41 15.49
N ASP A 5 6.89 7.92 16.13
CA ASP A 5 5.78 7.12 16.64
C ASP A 5 4.82 6.80 15.49
N PHE A 6 4.68 5.51 15.18
CA PHE A 6 3.76 4.98 14.16
C PHE A 6 2.68 4.09 14.80
N THR A 7 2.37 4.30 16.08
CA THR A 7 1.26 3.62 16.72
C THR A 7 -0.04 3.87 15.96
N THR A 8 -0.82 2.81 15.81
CA THR A 8 -2.13 2.86 15.17
C THR A 8 -3.22 2.75 16.23
N SER A 9 -4.40 3.30 15.95
CA SER A 9 -5.52 3.17 16.86
C SER A 9 -5.95 1.71 17.07
N ALA A 10 -6.35 1.37 18.30
CA ALA A 10 -6.99 0.09 18.61
C ALA A 10 -8.48 0.06 18.21
N ASP A 11 -9.07 1.23 17.92
CA ASP A 11 -10.42 1.34 17.40
C ASP A 11 -10.45 0.96 15.90
N PRO A 12 -11.24 -0.04 15.48
CA PRO A 12 -11.24 -0.54 14.11
C PRO A 12 -11.62 0.50 13.05
N GLU A 13 -12.53 1.42 13.37
CA GLU A 13 -12.96 2.47 12.43
C GLU A 13 -11.84 3.48 12.20
N THR A 14 -11.20 3.92 13.28
CA THR A 14 -10.04 4.81 13.21
C THR A 14 -8.87 4.15 12.47
N LEU A 15 -8.57 2.88 12.78
CA LEU A 15 -7.53 2.10 12.08
C LEU A 15 -7.83 1.97 10.59
N ALA A 16 -9.09 1.72 10.20
CA ALA A 16 -9.49 1.65 8.80
C ALA A 16 -9.24 2.97 8.07
N ASN A 17 -9.52 4.11 8.72
CA ASN A 17 -9.25 5.44 8.18
C ASN A 17 -7.74 5.71 8.03
N GLU A 18 -6.92 5.33 9.02
CA GLU A 18 -5.46 5.40 8.92
C GLU A 18 -4.93 4.59 7.73
N VAL A 19 -5.43 3.37 7.55
CA VAL A 19 -5.07 2.49 6.42
C VAL A 19 -5.53 3.08 5.09
N ALA A 20 -6.72 3.72 5.02
CA ALA A 20 -7.18 4.42 3.82
C ALA A 20 -6.26 5.60 3.47
N CYS A 21 -5.86 6.40 4.45
CA CYS A 21 -4.90 7.49 4.29
C CYS A 21 -3.52 7.00 3.83
N LEU A 22 -3.07 5.84 4.31
CA LEU A 22 -1.82 5.23 3.86
C LEU A 22 -1.91 4.82 2.38
N LYS A 23 -3.00 4.18 1.96
CA LYS A 23 -3.22 3.84 0.53
C LYS A 23 -3.23 5.09 -0.35
N ALA A 24 -3.86 6.17 0.11
CA ALA A 24 -3.87 7.45 -0.61
C ALA A 24 -2.46 8.04 -0.71
N THR A 25 -1.70 8.05 0.39
CA THR A 25 -0.31 8.50 0.41
C THR A 25 0.55 7.73 -0.59
N VAL A 26 0.49 6.40 -0.58
CA VAL A 26 1.23 5.56 -1.55
C VAL A 26 0.80 5.86 -2.99
N THR A 27 -0.49 6.04 -3.23
CA THR A 27 -1.01 6.41 -4.56
C THR A 27 -0.43 7.74 -5.04
N LEU A 28 -0.37 8.75 -4.17
CA LEU A 28 0.22 10.05 -4.48
C LEU A 28 1.72 9.95 -4.76
N LEU A 29 2.46 9.15 -4.00
CA LEU A 29 3.88 8.87 -4.25
C LEU A 29 4.09 8.22 -5.62
N LEU A 30 3.27 7.24 -5.99
CA LEU A 30 3.32 6.61 -7.31
C LEU A 30 3.01 7.59 -8.45
N LYS A 31 2.10 8.56 -8.25
CA LYS A 31 1.81 9.63 -9.23
C LYS A 31 2.94 10.65 -9.33
N ALA A 32 3.67 10.88 -8.23
CA ALA A 32 4.75 11.86 -8.19
C ALA A 32 6.04 11.36 -8.87
N ILE A 33 6.25 10.04 -8.95
CA ILE A 33 7.39 9.45 -9.65
C ILE A 33 7.08 9.23 -11.14
N GLY A 34 8.12 9.22 -11.98
CA GLY A 34 7.97 9.03 -13.42
C GLY A 34 7.27 7.71 -13.75
N GLN A 35 6.44 7.70 -14.80
CA GLN A 35 5.57 6.57 -15.17
C GLN A 35 6.32 5.22 -15.28
N ALA A 36 7.53 5.23 -15.85
CA ALA A 36 8.35 4.03 -15.96
C ALA A 36 8.79 3.47 -14.59
N ASP A 37 9.11 4.34 -13.64
CA ASP A 37 9.53 3.94 -12.30
C ASP A 37 8.33 3.53 -11.43
N ALA A 38 7.18 4.18 -11.58
CA ALA A 38 5.92 3.73 -10.98
C ALA A 38 5.57 2.30 -11.41
N GLY A 39 5.69 1.99 -12.70
CA GLY A 39 5.47 0.64 -13.22
C GLY A 39 6.41 -0.40 -12.60
N LYS A 40 7.71 -0.07 -12.46
CA LYS A 40 8.68 -0.96 -11.79
C LYS A 40 8.34 -1.19 -10.32
N VAL A 41 7.95 -0.15 -9.59
CA VAL A 41 7.56 -0.26 -8.18
C VAL A 41 6.37 -1.21 -8.04
N ILE A 42 5.32 -1.03 -8.85
CA ILE A 42 4.15 -1.90 -8.82
C ILE A 42 4.53 -3.36 -9.10
N LEU A 43 5.34 -3.63 -10.13
CA LEU A 43 5.79 -4.98 -10.46
C LEU A 43 6.64 -5.61 -9.35
N ASN A 44 7.46 -4.81 -8.66
CA ASN A 44 8.24 -5.29 -7.53
C ASN A 44 7.33 -5.72 -6.37
N ILE A 45 6.30 -4.92 -6.06
CA ILE A 45 5.33 -5.26 -5.01
C ILE A 45 4.56 -6.53 -5.39
N GLU A 46 4.11 -6.66 -6.65
CA GLU A 46 3.42 -7.87 -7.12
C GLU A 46 4.27 -9.14 -6.96
N ARG A 47 5.57 -9.05 -7.24
CA ARG A 47 6.51 -10.16 -7.00
C ARG A 47 6.65 -10.47 -5.52
N SER A 48 6.81 -9.45 -4.67
CA SER A 48 6.89 -9.66 -3.22
C SER A 48 5.64 -10.30 -2.64
N ILE A 49 4.46 -9.99 -3.18
CA ILE A 49 3.19 -10.64 -2.78
C ILE A 49 3.19 -12.12 -3.16
N ALA A 50 3.71 -12.48 -4.33
CA ALA A 50 3.78 -13.87 -4.79
C ALA A 50 4.69 -14.74 -3.91
N ASP A 51 5.65 -14.13 -3.21
CA ASP A 51 6.57 -14.80 -2.28
C ASP A 51 5.99 -14.94 -0.85
N ILE A 52 4.77 -14.45 -0.58
CA ILE A 52 4.11 -14.58 0.73
C ILE A 52 3.52 -15.99 0.89
N GLU A 53 4.01 -16.73 1.89
CA GLU A 53 3.52 -18.09 2.20
C GLU A 53 2.10 -18.10 2.80
N ASP A 54 1.77 -17.12 3.63
CA ASP A 54 0.42 -16.98 4.19
C ASP A 54 -0.56 -16.46 3.12
N THR A 55 -1.41 -17.35 2.64
CA THR A 55 -2.40 -17.06 1.60
C THR A 55 -3.38 -15.95 1.99
N ALA A 56 -3.76 -15.86 3.27
CA ALA A 56 -4.69 -14.83 3.72
C ALA A 56 -4.02 -13.45 3.73
N GLN A 57 -2.76 -13.40 4.16
CA GLN A 57 -1.96 -12.17 4.10
C GLN A 57 -1.70 -11.74 2.65
N ALA A 58 -1.37 -12.69 1.78
CA ALA A 58 -1.17 -12.44 0.34
C ALA A 58 -2.42 -11.87 -0.32
N GLU A 59 -3.61 -12.39 0.01
CA GLU A 59 -4.89 -11.91 -0.49
C GLU A 59 -5.18 -10.48 -0.02
N VAL A 60 -5.02 -10.18 1.27
CA VAL A 60 -5.22 -8.83 1.82
C VAL A 60 -4.29 -7.83 1.15
N PHE A 61 -3.03 -8.20 0.93
CA PHE A 61 -2.07 -7.32 0.27
C PHE A 61 -2.41 -7.14 -1.22
N SER A 62 -2.77 -8.22 -1.92
CA SER A 62 -3.23 -8.16 -3.32
C SER A 62 -4.41 -7.21 -3.50
N ASN A 63 -5.41 -7.31 -2.63
CA ASN A 63 -6.60 -6.46 -2.63
C ASN A 63 -6.23 -4.99 -2.34
N THR A 64 -5.31 -4.76 -1.40
CA THR A 64 -4.81 -3.41 -1.08
C THR A 64 -4.08 -2.79 -2.26
N LEU A 65 -3.21 -3.55 -2.94
CA LEU A 65 -2.49 -3.08 -4.13
C LEU A 65 -3.44 -2.80 -5.29
N ALA A 66 -4.50 -3.60 -5.46
CA ALA A 66 -5.51 -3.36 -6.48
C ALA A 66 -6.22 -2.00 -6.30
N GLN A 67 -6.56 -1.63 -5.06
CA GLN A 67 -7.14 -0.32 -4.74
C GLN A 67 -6.17 0.83 -5.07
N ILE A 68 -4.89 0.70 -4.70
CA ILE A 68 -3.84 1.67 -5.03
C ILE A 68 -3.67 1.82 -6.54
N LYS A 69 -3.61 0.70 -7.28
CA LYS A 69 -3.52 0.71 -8.76
C LYS A 69 -4.72 1.42 -9.40
N SER A 70 -5.92 1.22 -8.87
CA SER A 70 -7.12 1.91 -9.34
C SER A 70 -6.99 3.43 -9.13
N GLY A 71 -6.59 3.88 -7.94
CA GLY A 71 -6.40 5.29 -7.64
C GLY A 71 -5.26 5.94 -8.44
N TYR A 72 -4.20 5.18 -8.74
CA TYR A 72 -3.07 5.63 -9.56
C TYR A 72 -3.46 5.90 -11.02
N ARG A 73 -4.33 5.06 -11.60
CA ARG A 73 -4.76 5.14 -13.00
C ARG A 73 -5.76 6.27 -13.30
N GLN A 74 -6.46 6.76 -12.28
CA GLN A 74 -7.35 7.92 -12.38
C GLN A 74 -6.55 9.23 -12.42
#